data_AF-A0A670ZML1-F1
#
_entry.id   AF-A0A670ZML1-F1
#
_cell.length_a   1.000
_cell.length_b   1.000
_cell.length_c   1.000
_cell.angle_alpha   90.00
_cell.angle_beta   90.00
_cell.angle_gamma   90.00
#
_symmetry.space_group_name_H-M   'P 1'
#
loop_
_entity.id
_entity.type
_entity.pdbx_description
1 polymer ?
#
loop_
_entity_poly.entity_id
_entity_poly.type
_entity_poly.pdbx_seq_one_letter_code
_entity_poly.pdbx_strand_id
1 'polypeptide(L)'
;MSPALFSGREREKEERLLTSCKENSGWVGFLSCLPLASTGAISSLQRELSFEESQLRKAEVEKEALQKELGERGKQLEAMSNKFSNLREERKNEEMMGTIERENCKLRQEVTKLEVQLADRDQAMHTLQTNVQQLQSELLVNKHHTGQQLTSQDELQKQLDILQRAEQQTRVTLESVSARFERFRSKIIQAAYSTPGTKSPQAEITDEEVLEALQKIITDRLDFHQMLKQKGVKVPSLSSEPAPPPTHKKKGGGK
;
A
#
# COMPACT_ATOMS: atom_id res chain seq x y z
N MET A 1 -29.12 -23.82 184.72
CA MET A 1 -30.09 -22.73 184.98
C MET A 1 -30.13 -21.84 183.74
N SER A 2 -31.24 -21.82 183.00
CA SER A 2 -31.64 -20.69 182.14
C SER A 2 -32.11 -19.51 183.02
N PRO A 3 -32.50 -18.30 182.53
CA PRO A 3 -32.65 -17.86 181.12
C PRO A 3 -32.28 -16.38 180.76
N ALA A 4 -32.18 -16.18 179.43
CA ALA A 4 -32.76 -15.12 178.55
C ALA A 4 -32.27 -13.64 178.46
N LEU A 5 -31.95 -13.23 177.20
CA LEU A 5 -32.53 -12.16 176.33
C LEU A 5 -31.43 -11.59 175.40
N PHE A 6 -31.24 -12.01 174.14
CA PHE A 6 -31.97 -11.88 172.85
C PHE A 6 -31.88 -10.52 172.10
N SER A 7 -31.30 -10.62 170.88
CA SER A 7 -31.60 -9.89 169.63
C SER A 7 -31.23 -8.42 169.41
N GLY A 8 -30.39 -8.19 168.40
CA GLY A 8 -30.32 -6.88 167.72
C GLY A 8 -29.23 -6.69 166.65
N ARG A 9 -28.22 -7.56 166.54
CA ARG A 9 -26.99 -7.24 165.77
C ARG A 9 -26.64 -8.17 164.60
N GLU A 10 -27.57 -9.02 164.15
CA GLU A 10 -27.37 -9.92 163.00
C GLU A 10 -28.18 -9.58 161.74
N ARG A 11 -29.12 -8.63 161.80
CA ARG A 11 -30.00 -8.28 160.66
C ARG A 11 -29.40 -7.29 159.65
N GLU A 12 -28.28 -6.64 159.98
CA GLU A 12 -27.67 -5.58 159.15
C GLU A 12 -26.60 -6.09 158.16
N LYS A 13 -26.19 -7.37 158.30
CA LYS A 13 -25.24 -8.01 157.38
C LYS A 13 -25.93 -8.78 156.24
N GLU A 14 -27.16 -9.25 156.45
CA GLU A 14 -27.97 -9.89 155.40
C GLU A 14 -28.54 -8.88 154.38
N GLU A 15 -28.93 -7.67 154.80
CA GLU A 15 -29.43 -6.63 153.87
C GLU A 15 -28.35 -6.10 152.92
N ARG A 16 -27.07 -6.10 153.33
CA ARG A 16 -25.94 -5.70 152.47
C ARG A 16 -25.57 -6.73 151.40
N LEU A 17 -25.83 -8.02 151.64
CA LEU A 17 -25.61 -9.07 150.65
C LEU A 17 -26.79 -9.18 149.67
N LEU A 18 -28.02 -8.93 150.13
CA LEU A 18 -29.21 -8.88 149.26
C LEU A 18 -29.25 -7.65 148.34
N THR A 19 -28.65 -6.53 148.73
CA THR A 19 -28.49 -5.36 147.84
C THR A 19 -27.42 -5.58 146.77
N SER A 20 -26.30 -6.24 147.11
CA SER A 20 -25.26 -6.60 146.13
C SER A 20 -25.74 -7.65 145.10
N CYS A 21 -26.57 -8.62 145.50
CA CYS A 21 -27.20 -9.57 144.56
C CYS A 21 -28.32 -8.94 143.70
N LYS A 22 -29.00 -7.88 144.16
CA LYS A 22 -29.99 -7.14 143.36
C LYS A 22 -29.35 -6.22 142.31
N GLU A 23 -28.22 -5.59 142.62
CA GLU A 23 -27.45 -4.83 141.62
C GLU A 23 -26.89 -5.74 140.52
N ASN A 24 -26.27 -6.88 140.88
CA ASN A 24 -25.74 -7.80 139.86
C ASN A 24 -26.81 -8.45 138.96
N SER A 25 -28.08 -8.55 139.40
CA SER A 25 -29.17 -9.07 138.57
C SER A 25 -29.74 -8.03 137.60
N GLY A 26 -29.67 -6.73 137.96
CA GLY A 26 -30.03 -5.62 137.07
C GLY A 26 -29.03 -5.42 135.93
N TRP A 27 -27.74 -5.66 136.20
CA TRP A 27 -26.70 -5.63 135.19
C TRP A 27 -26.77 -6.83 134.22
N VAL A 28 -27.22 -8.01 134.67
CA VAL A 28 -27.44 -9.18 133.77
C VAL A 28 -28.58 -8.96 132.79
N GLY A 29 -29.66 -8.24 133.18
CA GLY A 29 -30.73 -7.83 132.26
C GLY A 29 -30.33 -6.74 131.26
N PHE A 30 -29.41 -5.85 131.65
CA PHE A 30 -28.83 -4.84 130.75
C PHE A 30 -27.77 -5.46 129.81
N LEU A 31 -27.00 -6.45 130.28
CA LEU A 31 -26.08 -7.24 129.47
C LEU A 31 -26.79 -8.28 128.58
N SER A 32 -28.04 -8.68 128.84
CA SER A 32 -28.80 -9.55 127.94
C SER A 32 -29.47 -8.80 126.78
N CYS A 33 -29.71 -7.49 126.93
CA CYS A 33 -30.27 -6.63 125.87
C CYS A 33 -29.19 -5.92 125.01
N LEU A 34 -27.96 -5.76 125.50
CA LEU A 34 -26.82 -5.24 124.72
C LEU A 34 -26.51 -6.07 123.44
N PRO A 35 -26.56 -7.42 123.48
CA PRO A 35 -26.46 -8.25 122.28
C PRO A 35 -27.62 -8.00 121.30
N LEU A 36 -28.83 -7.72 121.79
CA LEU A 36 -30.01 -7.55 120.94
C LEU A 36 -29.98 -6.21 120.17
N ALA A 37 -29.57 -5.12 120.82
CA ALA A 37 -29.43 -3.80 120.18
C ALA A 37 -28.26 -3.76 119.16
N SER A 38 -27.13 -4.39 119.49
CA SER A 38 -26.01 -4.54 118.55
C SER A 38 -26.35 -5.46 117.38
N THR A 39 -27.10 -6.54 117.62
CA THR A 39 -27.60 -7.43 116.54
C THR A 39 -28.54 -6.71 115.57
N GLY A 40 -29.40 -5.81 116.06
CA GLY A 40 -30.29 -5.00 115.21
C GLY A 40 -29.55 -4.04 114.27
N ALA A 41 -28.52 -3.36 114.78
CA ALA A 41 -27.64 -2.49 113.98
C ALA A 41 -26.83 -3.29 112.95
N ILE A 42 -26.26 -4.42 113.36
CA ILE A 42 -25.57 -5.37 112.46
C ILE A 42 -26.50 -5.86 111.35
N SER A 43 -27.73 -6.23 111.67
CA SER A 43 -28.73 -6.70 110.69
C SER A 43 -29.18 -5.61 109.72
N SER A 44 -29.13 -4.34 110.11
CA SER A 44 -29.43 -3.20 109.23
C SER A 44 -28.28 -2.95 108.25
N LEU A 45 -27.05 -2.89 108.76
CA LEU A 45 -25.84 -2.72 107.95
C LEU A 45 -25.65 -3.88 106.98
N GLN A 46 -25.97 -5.11 107.38
CA GLN A 46 -25.90 -6.27 106.50
C GLN A 46 -26.92 -6.20 105.35
N ARG A 47 -28.13 -5.66 105.61
CA ARG A 47 -29.12 -5.42 104.54
C ARG A 47 -28.67 -4.33 103.59
N GLU A 48 -28.14 -3.23 104.11
CA GLU A 48 -27.60 -2.13 103.31
C GLU A 48 -26.42 -2.58 102.45
N LEU A 49 -25.49 -3.35 103.02
CA LEU A 49 -24.38 -3.98 102.29
C LEU A 49 -24.89 -4.94 101.21
N SER A 50 -25.89 -5.78 101.49
CA SER A 50 -26.48 -6.67 100.48
C SER A 50 -27.20 -5.93 99.36
N PHE A 51 -27.79 -4.77 99.66
CA PHE A 51 -28.42 -3.90 98.68
C PHE A 51 -27.36 -3.25 97.78
N GLU A 52 -26.32 -2.67 98.36
CA GLU A 52 -25.19 -2.10 97.62
C GLU A 52 -24.45 -3.15 96.78
N GLU A 53 -24.24 -4.37 97.29
CA GLU A 53 -23.69 -5.48 96.51
C GLU A 53 -24.57 -5.84 95.31
N SER A 54 -25.89 -5.84 95.46
CA SER A 54 -26.83 -6.09 94.37
C SER A 54 -26.79 -4.96 93.33
N GLN A 55 -26.69 -3.71 93.78
CA GLN A 55 -26.57 -2.56 92.89
C GLN A 55 -25.24 -2.55 92.14
N LEU A 56 -24.13 -2.90 92.79
CA LEU A 56 -22.82 -3.06 92.16
C LEU A 56 -22.85 -4.16 91.09
N ARG A 57 -23.42 -5.33 91.40
CA ARG A 57 -23.58 -6.42 90.42
C ARG A 57 -24.40 -6.00 89.20
N LYS A 58 -25.48 -5.21 89.39
CA LYS A 58 -26.26 -4.67 88.26
C LYS A 58 -25.43 -3.73 87.40
N ALA A 59 -24.70 -2.80 88.03
CA ALA A 59 -23.84 -1.86 87.32
C ALA A 59 -22.71 -2.57 86.55
N GLU A 60 -22.16 -3.65 87.10
CA GLU A 60 -21.16 -4.49 86.42
C GLU A 60 -21.74 -5.14 85.15
N VAL A 61 -22.93 -5.74 85.23
CA VAL A 61 -23.61 -6.33 84.07
C VAL A 61 -23.93 -5.28 83.01
N GLU A 62 -24.41 -4.09 83.42
CA GLU A 62 -24.67 -2.98 82.50
C GLU A 62 -23.38 -2.49 81.82
N LYS A 63 -22.27 -2.38 82.57
CA LYS A 63 -20.96 -2.02 82.02
C LYS A 63 -20.49 -3.04 80.99
N GLU A 64 -20.61 -4.35 81.27
CA GLU A 64 -20.24 -5.41 80.33
C GLU A 64 -21.09 -5.35 79.05
N ALA A 65 -22.40 -5.12 79.19
CA ALA A 65 -23.31 -4.96 78.07
C ALA A 65 -22.94 -3.74 77.20
N LEU A 66 -22.66 -2.58 77.82
CA LEU A 66 -22.22 -1.38 77.12
C LEU A 66 -20.85 -1.54 76.45
N GLN A 67 -19.91 -2.23 77.08
CA GLN A 67 -18.62 -2.56 76.49
C GLN A 67 -18.77 -3.45 75.24
N LYS A 68 -19.68 -4.41 75.29
CA LYS A 68 -20.01 -5.26 74.14
C LYS A 68 -20.63 -4.45 73.01
N GLU A 69 -21.60 -3.58 73.31
CA GLU A 69 -22.22 -2.71 72.30
C GLU A 69 -21.18 -1.77 71.68
N LEU A 70 -20.30 -1.17 72.47
CA LEU A 70 -19.22 -0.31 71.96
C LEU A 70 -18.31 -1.06 70.98
N GLY A 71 -17.96 -2.32 71.31
CA GLY A 71 -17.18 -3.19 70.42
C GLY A 71 -17.91 -3.53 69.11
N GLU A 72 -19.22 -3.82 69.18
CA GLU A 72 -20.04 -4.09 68.00
C GLU A 72 -20.20 -2.85 67.11
N ARG A 73 -20.42 -1.66 67.71
CA ARG A 73 -20.44 -0.38 67.00
C ARG A 73 -19.09 -0.06 66.36
N GLY A 74 -17.98 -0.36 67.04
CA GLY A 74 -16.63 -0.24 66.48
C GLY A 74 -16.45 -1.06 65.21
N LYS A 75 -16.84 -2.35 65.25
CA LYS A 75 -16.83 -3.24 64.07
C LYS A 75 -17.73 -2.71 62.95
N GLN A 76 -18.90 -2.17 63.29
CA GLN A 76 -19.81 -1.59 62.31
C GLN A 76 -19.19 -0.36 61.62
N LEU A 77 -18.55 0.53 62.37
CA LEU A 77 -17.86 1.71 61.83
C LEU A 77 -16.69 1.30 60.93
N GLU A 78 -15.89 0.31 61.34
CA GLU A 78 -14.80 -0.23 60.52
C GLU A 78 -15.33 -0.83 59.22
N ALA A 79 -16.39 -1.63 59.27
CA ALA A 79 -17.04 -2.19 58.09
C ALA A 79 -17.58 -1.09 57.15
N MET A 80 -18.18 -0.03 57.69
CA MET A 80 -18.63 1.11 56.89
C MET A 80 -17.46 1.85 56.26
N SER A 81 -16.36 2.07 56.98
CA SER A 81 -15.16 2.74 56.46
C SER A 81 -14.54 1.96 55.29
N ASN A 82 -14.45 0.63 55.42
CA ASN A 82 -14.00 -0.25 54.35
C ASN A 82 -14.94 -0.18 53.14
N LYS A 83 -16.25 -0.18 53.36
CA LYS A 83 -17.24 -0.04 52.27
C LYS A 83 -17.10 1.29 51.52
N PHE A 84 -16.93 2.41 52.22
CA PHE A 84 -16.71 3.71 51.56
C PHE A 84 -15.39 3.77 50.80
N SER A 85 -14.34 3.14 51.33
CA SER A 85 -13.04 3.05 50.66
C SER A 85 -13.15 2.24 49.37
N ASN A 86 -13.82 1.09 49.41
CA ASN A 86 -14.05 0.25 48.23
C ASN A 86 -14.89 0.97 47.17
N LEU A 87 -16.01 1.60 47.56
CA LEU A 87 -16.88 2.34 46.62
C LEU A 87 -16.13 3.50 45.94
N ARG A 88 -15.19 4.14 46.64
CA ARG A 88 -14.36 5.19 46.06
C ARG A 88 -13.38 4.63 45.02
N GLU A 89 -12.72 3.52 45.32
CA GLU A 89 -11.77 2.91 44.38
C GLU A 89 -12.49 2.27 43.17
N GLU A 90 -13.65 1.65 43.39
CA GLU A 90 -14.52 1.12 42.32
C GLU A 90 -14.89 2.22 41.32
N ARG A 91 -15.36 3.38 41.80
CA ARG A 91 -15.67 4.52 40.92
C ARG A 91 -14.45 4.95 40.10
N LYS A 92 -13.28 5.05 40.73
CA LYS A 92 -12.04 5.45 40.05
C LYS A 92 -11.64 4.42 38.98
N ASN A 93 -11.81 3.13 39.26
CA ASN A 93 -11.56 2.06 38.30
C ASN A 93 -12.54 2.08 37.13
N GLU A 94 -13.82 2.37 37.38
CA GLU A 94 -14.85 2.55 36.33
C GLU A 94 -14.50 3.73 35.41
N GLU A 95 -14.12 4.88 35.97
CA GLU A 95 -13.70 6.05 35.20
C GLU A 95 -12.47 5.73 34.33
N MET A 96 -11.48 5.05 34.89
CA MET A 96 -10.29 4.59 34.16
C MET A 96 -10.68 3.60 33.05
N MET A 97 -11.52 2.62 33.34
CA MET A 97 -12.00 1.67 32.33
C MET A 97 -12.69 2.39 31.17
N GLY A 98 -13.56 3.35 31.47
CA GLY A 98 -14.25 4.16 30.47
C GLY A 98 -13.29 5.02 29.62
N THR A 99 -12.13 5.44 30.15
CA THR A 99 -11.09 6.09 29.33
C THR A 99 -10.41 5.10 28.38
N ILE A 100 -10.01 3.93 28.88
CA ILE A 100 -9.34 2.88 28.11
C ILE A 100 -10.24 2.39 26.98
N GLU A 101 -11.52 2.13 27.26
CA GLU A 101 -12.49 1.69 26.24
C GLU A 101 -12.66 2.72 25.12
N ARG A 102 -12.75 4.02 25.46
CA ARG A 102 -12.84 5.09 24.45
C ARG A 102 -11.57 5.16 23.60
N GLU A 103 -10.39 5.04 24.19
CA GLU A 103 -9.14 5.02 23.45
C GLU A 103 -9.01 3.78 22.57
N ASN A 104 -9.41 2.61 23.07
CA ASN A 104 -9.43 1.37 22.29
C ASN A 104 -10.34 1.48 21.06
N CYS A 105 -11.53 2.06 21.23
CA CYS A 105 -12.45 2.34 20.12
C CYS A 105 -11.82 3.27 19.07
N LYS A 106 -11.15 4.36 19.48
CA LYS A 106 -10.45 5.28 18.56
C LYS A 106 -9.31 4.59 17.81
N LEU A 107 -8.51 3.78 18.51
CA LEU A 107 -7.42 3.04 17.90
C LEU A 107 -7.93 2.05 16.86
N ARG A 108 -9.02 1.32 17.15
CA ARG A 108 -9.66 0.41 16.18
C ARG A 108 -10.14 1.16 14.94
N GLN A 109 -10.76 2.33 15.11
CA GLN A 109 -11.21 3.15 13.99
C GLN A 109 -10.05 3.61 13.11
N GLU A 110 -8.94 4.08 13.69
CA GLU A 110 -7.75 4.46 12.92
C GLU A 110 -7.09 3.26 12.25
N VAL A 111 -7.03 2.09 12.90
CA VAL A 111 -6.53 0.85 12.27
C VAL A 111 -7.37 0.51 11.04
N THR A 112 -8.70 0.48 11.14
CA THR A 112 -9.57 0.19 9.99
C THR A 112 -9.40 1.21 8.86
N LYS A 113 -9.26 2.50 9.20
CA LYS A 113 -9.00 3.54 8.20
C LYS A 113 -7.67 3.34 7.49
N LEU A 114 -6.61 2.98 8.23
CA LEU A 114 -5.30 2.69 7.65
C LEU A 114 -5.31 1.41 6.80
N GLU A 115 -6.06 0.38 7.21
CA GLU A 115 -6.25 -0.84 6.42
C GLU A 115 -6.92 -0.55 5.07
N VAL A 116 -7.97 0.27 5.06
CA VAL A 116 -8.63 0.71 3.81
C VAL A 116 -7.67 1.50 2.93
N GLN A 117 -6.95 2.47 3.50
CA GLN A 117 -5.96 3.25 2.75
C GLN A 117 -4.85 2.36 2.17
N LEU A 118 -4.40 1.35 2.92
CA LEU A 118 -3.40 0.39 2.45
C LEU A 118 -3.94 -0.41 1.25
N ALA A 119 -5.17 -0.92 1.35
CA ALA A 119 -5.82 -1.64 0.25
C ALA A 119 -5.97 -0.78 -1.02
N ASP A 120 -6.36 0.50 -0.87
CA ASP A 120 -6.44 1.44 -2.00
C ASP A 120 -5.07 1.65 -2.67
N ARG A 121 -4.00 1.76 -1.87
CA ARG A 121 -2.63 1.89 -2.39
C ARG A 121 -2.16 0.63 -3.11
N ASP A 122 -2.46 -0.55 -2.58
CA ASP A 122 -2.11 -1.82 -3.20
C ASP A 122 -2.84 -2.00 -4.54
N GLN A 123 -4.12 -1.63 -4.62
CA GLN A 123 -4.87 -1.62 -5.87
C GLN A 123 -4.24 -0.67 -6.91
N ALA A 124 -3.86 0.54 -6.50
CA ALA A 124 -3.17 1.49 -7.38
C ALA A 124 -1.81 0.94 -7.85
N MET A 125 -1.06 0.27 -6.96
CA MET A 125 0.21 -0.36 -7.28
C MET A 125 0.04 -1.48 -8.32
N HIS A 126 -0.95 -2.35 -8.14
CA HIS A 126 -1.28 -3.40 -9.11
C HIS A 126 -1.68 -2.84 -10.48
N THR A 127 -2.47 -1.76 -10.50
CA THR A 127 -2.86 -1.07 -11.74
C THR A 127 -1.63 -0.52 -12.46
N LEU A 128 -0.74 0.17 -11.74
CA LEU A 128 0.49 0.71 -12.30
C LEU A 128 1.43 -0.40 -12.80
N GLN A 129 1.57 -1.49 -12.06
CA GLN A 129 2.38 -2.65 -12.48
C GLN A 129 1.85 -3.25 -13.78
N THR A 130 0.53 -3.41 -13.89
CA THR A 130 -0.12 -3.92 -15.11
C THR A 130 0.13 -2.99 -16.29
N ASN A 131 -0.02 -1.68 -16.10
CA ASN A 131 0.25 -0.68 -17.14
C ASN A 131 1.72 -0.68 -17.58
N VAL A 132 2.66 -0.83 -16.64
CA VAL A 132 4.09 -0.94 -16.96
C VAL A 132 4.36 -2.19 -17.79
N GLN A 133 3.79 -3.35 -17.42
CA GLN A 133 3.93 -4.59 -18.19
C GLN A 133 3.34 -4.45 -19.60
N GLN A 134 2.17 -3.82 -19.73
CA GLN A 134 1.56 -3.55 -21.02
C GLN A 134 2.46 -2.64 -21.88
N LEU A 135 2.91 -1.51 -21.36
CA LEU A 135 3.78 -0.57 -22.09
C LEU A 135 5.11 -1.21 -22.49
N GLN A 136 5.68 -2.08 -21.65
CA GLN A 136 6.89 -2.83 -21.99
C GLN A 136 6.65 -3.78 -23.17
N SER A 137 5.50 -4.46 -23.20
CA SER A 137 5.14 -5.34 -24.32
C SER A 137 4.93 -4.56 -25.62
N GLU A 138 4.25 -3.41 -25.56
CA GLU A 138 4.04 -2.51 -26.71
C GLU A 138 5.36 -1.95 -27.24
N LEU A 139 6.28 -1.57 -26.35
CA LEU A 139 7.61 -1.08 -26.72
C LEU A 139 8.40 -2.16 -27.48
N LEU A 140 8.36 -3.42 -27.02
CA LEU A 140 9.03 -4.53 -27.71
C LEU A 140 8.47 -4.75 -29.11
N VAL A 141 7.15 -4.73 -29.26
CA VAL A 141 6.48 -4.87 -30.56
C VAL A 141 6.85 -3.71 -31.48
N ASN A 142 6.82 -2.48 -30.98
CA ASN A 142 7.18 -1.29 -31.75
C ASN A 142 8.64 -1.34 -32.21
N LYS A 143 9.56 -1.69 -31.30
CA LYS A 143 10.99 -1.86 -31.63
C LYS A 143 11.20 -2.89 -32.74
N HIS A 144 10.48 -4.00 -32.68
CA HIS A 144 10.53 -5.03 -33.72
C HIS A 144 9.99 -4.48 -35.07
N HIS A 145 8.86 -3.78 -35.06
CA HIS A 145 8.29 -3.17 -36.26
C HIS A 145 9.23 -2.13 -36.89
N THR A 146 9.83 -1.25 -36.08
CA THR A 146 10.82 -0.28 -36.56
C THR A 146 12.03 -0.98 -37.18
N GLY A 147 12.51 -2.07 -36.57
CA GLY A 147 13.62 -2.86 -37.13
C GLY A 147 13.28 -3.48 -38.50
N GLN A 148 12.06 -4.00 -38.66
CA GLN A 148 11.59 -4.51 -39.95
C GLN A 148 11.48 -3.40 -41.00
N GLN A 149 10.93 -2.24 -40.62
CA GLN A 149 10.82 -1.07 -41.51
C GLN A 149 12.20 -0.60 -42.00
N LEU A 150 13.19 -0.48 -41.10
CA LEU A 150 14.56 -0.12 -41.45
C LEU A 150 15.18 -1.11 -42.44
N THR A 151 14.97 -2.41 -42.22
CA THR A 151 15.49 -3.45 -43.11
C THR A 151 14.84 -3.34 -44.51
N SER A 152 13.53 -3.09 -44.57
CA SER A 152 12.83 -2.90 -45.85
C SER A 152 13.28 -1.63 -46.58
N GLN A 153 13.57 -0.56 -45.84
CA GLN A 153 14.08 0.68 -46.41
C GLN A 153 15.47 0.51 -46.99
N ASP A 154 16.37 -0.22 -46.30
CA ASP A 154 17.71 -0.52 -46.79
C ASP A 154 17.66 -1.35 -48.09
N GLU A 155 16.75 -2.33 -48.17
CA GLU A 155 16.56 -3.13 -49.39
C GLU A 155 16.04 -2.28 -50.56
N LEU A 156 15.06 -1.39 -50.30
CA LEU A 156 14.57 -0.45 -51.32
C LEU A 156 15.67 0.51 -51.78
N GLN A 157 16.53 0.98 -50.88
CA GLN A 157 17.65 1.85 -51.22
C GLN A 157 18.66 1.12 -52.12
N LYS A 158 18.98 -0.14 -51.81
CA LYS A 158 19.84 -0.97 -52.69
C LYS A 158 19.23 -1.15 -54.07
N GLN A 159 17.92 -1.40 -54.15
CA GLN A 159 17.23 -1.53 -55.43
C GLN A 159 17.25 -0.22 -56.22
N LEU A 160 17.05 0.92 -55.55
CA LEU A 160 17.16 2.24 -56.17
C LEU A 160 18.56 2.47 -56.76
N ASP A 161 19.61 2.17 -56.00
CA ASP A 161 20.99 2.32 -56.46
C ASP A 161 21.29 1.43 -57.69
N ILE A 162 20.72 0.22 -57.75
CA ILE A 162 20.87 -0.68 -58.91
C ILE A 162 20.15 -0.08 -60.12
N LEU A 163 18.91 0.37 -59.95
CA LEU A 163 18.12 0.98 -61.02
C LEU A 163 18.78 2.24 -61.56
N GLN A 164 19.31 3.10 -60.69
CA GLN A 164 20.01 4.32 -61.08
C GLN A 164 21.27 4.03 -61.90
N ARG A 165 22.05 2.99 -61.54
CA ARG A 165 23.20 2.56 -62.34
C ARG A 165 22.76 2.04 -63.71
N ALA A 166 21.70 1.24 -63.77
CA ALA A 166 21.16 0.71 -65.03
C ALA A 166 20.61 1.83 -65.94
N GLU A 167 19.92 2.81 -65.36
CA GLU A 167 19.44 4.01 -66.05
C GLU A 167 20.62 4.78 -66.66
N GLN A 168 21.65 5.09 -65.87
CA GLN A 168 22.82 5.82 -66.34
C GLN A 168 23.54 5.08 -67.47
N GLN A 169 23.70 3.76 -67.34
CA GLN A 169 24.31 2.93 -68.39
C GLN A 169 23.49 2.98 -69.69
N THR A 170 22.17 2.93 -69.58
CA THR A 170 21.25 3.04 -70.73
C THR A 170 21.35 4.41 -71.39
N ARG A 171 21.42 5.48 -70.59
CA ARG A 171 21.57 6.86 -71.07
C ARG A 171 22.87 7.07 -71.85
N VAL A 172 24.01 6.60 -71.32
CA VAL A 172 25.30 6.64 -72.04
C VAL A 172 25.25 5.85 -73.34
N THR A 173 24.61 4.67 -73.32
CA THR A 173 24.46 3.84 -74.52
C THR A 173 23.62 4.56 -75.58
N LEU A 174 22.49 5.16 -75.17
CA LEU A 174 21.62 5.94 -76.04
C LEU A 174 22.37 7.13 -76.68
N GLU A 175 23.11 7.90 -75.89
CA GLU A 175 23.94 9.01 -76.38
C GLU A 175 24.98 8.52 -77.39
N SER A 176 25.64 7.39 -77.12
CA SER A 176 26.63 6.81 -78.04
C SER A 176 26.03 6.37 -79.38
N VAL A 177 24.83 5.78 -79.36
CA VAL A 177 24.11 5.32 -80.55
C VAL A 177 23.58 6.51 -81.33
N SER A 178 22.99 7.49 -80.66
CA SER A 178 22.55 8.76 -81.26
C SER A 178 23.71 9.46 -81.98
N ALA A 179 24.87 9.62 -81.34
CA ALA A 179 26.04 10.21 -81.96
C ALA A 179 26.55 9.43 -83.19
N ARG A 180 26.46 8.08 -83.16
CA ARG A 180 26.79 7.24 -84.33
C ARG A 180 25.80 7.44 -85.48
N PHE A 181 24.51 7.54 -85.19
CA PHE A 181 23.47 7.83 -86.19
C PHE A 181 23.66 9.21 -86.80
N GLU A 182 23.95 10.25 -86.01
CA GLU A 182 24.20 11.58 -86.55
C GLU A 182 25.42 11.63 -87.47
N ARG A 183 26.50 10.91 -87.12
CA ARG A 183 27.67 10.77 -88.01
C ARG A 183 27.32 10.04 -89.31
N PHE A 184 26.50 9.00 -89.25
CA PHE A 184 26.05 8.27 -90.44
C PHE A 184 25.16 9.14 -91.32
N ARG A 185 24.18 9.81 -90.72
CA ARG A 185 23.31 10.79 -91.39
C ARG A 185 24.12 11.89 -92.07
N SER A 186 25.11 12.46 -91.38
CA SER A 186 26.02 13.46 -91.95
C SER A 186 26.76 12.94 -93.20
N LYS A 187 27.20 11.66 -93.19
CA LYS A 187 27.83 11.04 -94.37
C LYS A 187 26.87 10.86 -95.54
N ILE A 188 25.61 10.50 -95.27
CA ILE A 188 24.58 10.39 -96.31
C ILE A 188 24.31 11.76 -96.92
N ILE A 189 24.10 12.78 -96.09
CA ILE A 189 23.90 14.16 -96.55
C ILE A 189 25.09 14.59 -97.41
N GLN A 190 26.32 14.36 -96.93
CA GLN A 190 27.51 14.68 -97.70
C GLN A 190 27.53 13.95 -99.05
N ALA A 191 27.23 12.65 -99.09
CA ALA A 191 27.21 11.88 -100.34
C ALA A 191 26.11 12.35 -101.31
N ALA A 192 24.94 12.72 -100.82
CA ALA A 192 23.83 13.20 -101.65
C ALA A 192 24.13 14.58 -102.25
N TYR A 193 24.66 15.51 -101.45
CA TYR A 193 24.79 16.92 -101.85
C TYR A 193 26.18 17.36 -102.29
N SER A 194 27.22 16.52 -102.18
CA SER A 194 28.57 16.82 -102.69
C SER A 194 28.78 16.45 -104.16
N THR A 195 27.74 15.98 -104.86
CA THR A 195 27.82 15.63 -106.28
C THR A 195 27.94 16.91 -107.14
N PRO A 196 28.81 16.95 -108.17
CA PRO A 196 28.91 18.12 -109.05
C PRO A 196 27.56 18.42 -109.73
N GLY A 197 27.05 19.64 -109.56
CA GLY A 197 25.78 20.09 -110.14
C GLY A 197 24.56 20.08 -109.20
N THR A 198 24.65 19.45 -108.02
CA THR A 198 23.62 19.55 -106.97
C THR A 198 23.86 20.77 -106.08
N LYS A 199 22.80 21.52 -105.75
CA LYS A 199 22.88 22.70 -104.86
C LYS A 199 23.11 22.26 -103.42
N SER A 200 24.06 22.88 -102.73
CA SER A 200 24.30 22.61 -101.32
C SER A 200 23.11 23.10 -100.46
N PRO A 201 22.68 22.31 -99.48
CA PRO A 201 21.66 22.70 -98.51
C PRO A 201 22.08 23.94 -97.70
N GLN A 202 21.17 24.89 -97.47
CA GLN A 202 21.44 26.12 -96.72
C GLN A 202 20.86 26.15 -95.30
N ALA A 203 20.11 25.11 -94.90
CA ALA A 203 19.50 24.96 -93.59
C ALA A 203 19.58 23.50 -93.12
N GLU A 204 19.13 23.23 -91.90
CA GLU A 204 19.03 21.89 -91.35
C GLU A 204 18.04 21.04 -92.19
N ILE A 205 18.54 19.95 -92.78
CA ILE A 205 17.80 19.11 -93.73
C ILE A 205 17.07 18.02 -92.98
N THR A 206 15.81 17.77 -93.31
CA THR A 206 15.05 16.66 -92.75
C THR A 206 15.39 15.33 -93.43
N ASP A 207 15.20 14.21 -92.74
CA ASP A 207 15.51 12.88 -93.30
C ASP A 207 14.70 12.59 -94.58
N GLU A 208 13.48 13.13 -94.67
CA GLU A 208 12.63 13.02 -95.86
C GLU A 208 13.23 13.76 -97.06
N GLU A 209 13.71 15.00 -96.87
CA GLU A 209 14.37 15.77 -97.92
C GLU A 209 15.65 15.09 -98.43
N VAL A 210 16.41 14.44 -97.54
CA VAL A 210 17.59 13.63 -97.93
C VAL A 210 17.16 12.44 -98.78
N LEU A 211 16.09 11.74 -98.41
CA LEU A 211 15.56 10.61 -99.17
C LEU A 211 15.06 11.05 -100.55
N GLU A 212 14.33 12.15 -100.64
CA GLU A 212 13.89 12.73 -101.92
C GLU A 212 15.08 13.07 -102.82
N ALA A 213 16.14 13.67 -102.27
CA ALA A 213 17.35 13.99 -103.02
C ALA A 213 18.05 12.73 -103.55
N LEU A 214 18.18 11.68 -102.73
CA LEU A 214 18.74 10.39 -103.15
C LEU A 214 17.91 9.73 -104.25
N GLN A 215 16.58 9.71 -104.11
CA GLN A 215 15.67 9.18 -105.14
C GLN A 215 15.82 9.95 -106.44
N LYS A 216 15.88 11.28 -106.38
CA LYS A 216 16.11 12.11 -107.56
C LYS A 216 17.44 11.77 -108.25
N ILE A 217 18.54 11.62 -107.50
CA ILE A 217 19.83 11.21 -108.07
C ILE A 217 19.74 9.85 -108.78
N ILE A 218 19.00 8.90 -108.20
CA ILE A 218 18.79 7.57 -108.80
C ILE A 218 17.99 7.69 -110.09
N THR A 219 16.86 8.40 -110.08
CA THR A 219 16.01 8.61 -111.25
C THR A 219 16.77 9.33 -112.36
N ASP A 220 17.46 10.43 -112.05
CA ASP A 220 18.29 11.18 -113.00
C ASP A 220 19.34 10.25 -113.65
N ARG A 221 20.02 9.41 -112.87
CA ARG A 221 21.00 8.43 -113.41
C ARG A 221 20.34 7.40 -114.34
N LEU A 222 19.15 6.90 -114.00
CA LEU A 222 18.41 5.96 -114.83
C LEU A 222 18.01 6.60 -116.17
N ASP A 223 17.49 7.82 -116.13
CA ASP A 223 17.08 8.58 -117.31
C ASP A 223 18.27 8.86 -118.23
N PHE A 224 19.40 9.31 -117.66
CA PHE A 224 20.65 9.51 -118.42
C PHE A 224 21.16 8.23 -119.06
N HIS A 225 21.11 7.10 -118.35
CA HIS A 225 21.50 5.81 -118.90
C HIS A 225 20.61 5.40 -120.08
N GLN A 226 19.30 5.61 -119.97
CA GLN A 226 18.35 5.34 -121.05
C GLN A 226 18.63 6.24 -122.27
N MET A 227 18.93 7.52 -122.04
CA MET A 227 19.30 8.47 -123.09
C MET A 227 20.58 8.04 -123.85
N LEU A 228 21.62 7.60 -123.13
CA LEU A 228 22.85 7.08 -123.75
C LEU A 228 22.59 5.83 -124.61
N LYS A 229 21.73 4.93 -124.12
CA LYS A 229 21.30 3.73 -124.87
C LYS A 229 20.55 4.12 -126.15
N GLN A 230 19.65 5.10 -126.10
CA GLN A 230 18.93 5.60 -127.27
C GLN A 230 19.85 6.29 -128.29
N LYS A 231 20.93 6.93 -127.84
CA LYS A 231 21.95 7.56 -128.71
C LYS A 231 23.00 6.58 -129.25
N GLY A 232 22.82 5.27 -129.06
CA GLY A 232 23.69 4.22 -129.62
C GLY A 232 25.02 4.03 -128.88
N VAL A 233 25.19 4.65 -127.71
CA VAL A 233 26.39 4.48 -126.86
C VAL A 233 26.28 3.14 -126.12
N LYS A 234 27.30 2.29 -126.22
CA LYS A 234 27.33 0.99 -125.56
C LYS A 234 27.49 1.18 -124.05
N VAL A 235 26.39 1.10 -123.30
CA VAL A 235 26.37 1.24 -121.83
C VAL A 235 26.26 -0.12 -121.11
N PRO A 236 27.02 -0.35 -120.01
CA PRO A 236 26.94 -1.56 -119.19
C PRO A 236 25.56 -1.77 -118.55
N SER A 237 25.09 -3.01 -118.42
CA SER A 237 23.79 -3.34 -117.81
C SER A 237 23.72 -2.92 -116.33
N LEU A 238 22.66 -2.19 -115.95
CA LEU A 238 22.50 -1.65 -114.59
C LEU A 238 22.07 -2.67 -113.52
N SER A 239 21.78 -3.92 -113.88
CA SER A 239 21.42 -4.96 -112.91
C SER A 239 22.68 -5.60 -112.32
N SER A 240 23.13 -5.10 -111.17
CA SER A 240 23.94 -5.90 -110.25
C SER A 240 23.01 -6.53 -109.21
N GLU A 241 22.68 -7.80 -109.40
CA GLU A 241 22.15 -8.64 -108.33
C GLU A 241 23.21 -8.76 -107.23
N PRO A 242 22.86 -8.60 -105.93
CA PRO A 242 23.84 -8.72 -104.87
C PRO A 242 24.34 -10.17 -104.78
N ALA A 243 25.66 -10.35 -104.93
CA ALA A 243 26.29 -11.65 -104.70
C ALA A 243 26.02 -12.12 -103.26
N PRO A 244 25.63 -13.39 -103.03
CA PRO A 244 25.39 -13.90 -101.68
C PRO A 244 26.69 -13.88 -100.86
N PRO A 245 26.62 -13.63 -99.54
CA PRO A 245 27.79 -13.56 -98.69
C PRO A 245 28.52 -14.92 -98.61
N PRO A 246 29.87 -14.93 -98.48
CA PRO A 246 30.62 -16.16 -98.33
C PRO A 246 30.25 -16.84 -97.01
N THR A 247 29.72 -18.06 -97.10
CA THR A 247 29.46 -18.92 -95.95
C THR A 247 30.81 -19.42 -95.40
N HIS A 248 31.28 -18.82 -94.30
CA HIS A 248 32.30 -19.46 -93.49
C HIS A 248 31.70 -20.70 -92.81
N LYS A 249 31.94 -21.87 -93.38
CA LYS A 249 31.82 -23.16 -92.70
C LYS A 249 32.78 -23.16 -91.50
N LYS A 250 32.28 -22.89 -90.29
CA LYS A 250 32.97 -23.31 -89.06
C LYS A 250 32.44 -24.70 -88.66
N LYS A 251 33.32 -25.65 -88.93
CA LYS A 251 33.35 -27.06 -88.55
C LYS A 251 32.85 -27.27 -87.11
N GLY A 252 31.88 -28.17 -86.95
CA GLY A 252 31.59 -28.77 -85.66
C GLY A 252 32.81 -29.52 -85.14
N GLY A 253 33.06 -29.35 -83.84
CA GLY A 253 33.98 -30.16 -83.05
C GLY A 253 33.38 -30.24 -81.66
N GLY A 254 32.86 -31.42 -81.32
CA GLY A 254 32.36 -31.71 -79.99
C GLY A 254 33.49 -31.78 -78.97
N LYS A 255 33.29 -31.14 -77.83
CA LYS A 255 33.21 -31.73 -76.49
C LYS A 255 32.78 -30.65 -75.52
#